data_AF-A0A7S0A0K4-F1
#
_entry.id   AF-A0A7S0A0K4-F1
#
_cell.length_a   1.000
_cell.length_b   1.000
_cell.length_c   1.000
_cell.angle_alpha   90.00
_cell.angle_beta   90.00
_cell.angle_gamma   90.00
#
_symmetry.space_group_name_H-M   'P 1'
#
loop_
_entity.id
_entity.type
_entity.pdbx_description
1 polymer ?
#
loop_
_entity_poly.entity_id
_entity_poly.type
_entity_poly.pdbx_seq_one_letter_code
_entity_poly.pdbx_strand_id
1 'polypeptide(L)'
;GVAVASAVPAILAVAAAACASRRCRCLWRGRFLLLSRSPAMCADSEALAGKPEPLPSSQSGVTGCIGVVLLNIGTPVSTSLEDVADYLSRFLSDDRVIEMKDPQAKQEILQRILRSGSAKSAESYKQIWHPSRGSPLLFHTEDLAVGLRRELGKAYEVRIGFQYSEPSVETALAQ
;
A
#
# COMPACT_ATOMS: atom_id res chain seq x y z
N GLY A 1 -4.37 -2.20 63.18
CA GLY A 1 -5.82 -2.00 63.03
C GLY A 1 -6.18 -2.24 61.58
N VAL A 2 -6.92 -3.34 61.35
CA VAL A 2 -7.57 -3.83 60.13
C VAL A 2 -6.70 -4.12 58.90
N ALA A 3 -6.38 -5.40 58.77
CA ALA A 3 -6.03 -6.11 57.54
C ALA A 3 -7.23 -6.97 57.11
N VAL A 4 -7.55 -7.07 55.82
CA VAL A 4 -8.14 -8.25 55.10
C VAL A 4 -7.99 -7.93 53.59
N ALA A 5 -7.17 -8.55 52.75
CA ALA A 5 -7.07 -9.96 52.30
C ALA A 5 -8.26 -10.45 51.45
N SER A 6 -7.94 -11.23 50.39
CA SER A 6 -8.82 -12.18 49.67
C SER A 6 -9.76 -11.59 48.59
N ALA A 7 -10.03 -12.18 47.43
CA ALA A 7 -9.48 -13.28 46.64
C ALA A 7 -10.21 -13.29 45.27
N VAL A 8 -9.52 -13.74 44.24
CA VAL A 8 -10.05 -14.31 42.97
C VAL A 8 -10.32 -15.80 43.26
N PRO A 9 -11.41 -16.48 42.81
CA PRO A 9 -11.43 -17.13 41.46
C PRO A 9 -12.78 -17.58 40.83
N ALA A 10 -12.65 -18.15 39.61
CA ALA A 10 -13.50 -19.14 38.87
C ALA A 10 -14.70 -18.60 38.02
N ILE A 11 -14.87 -18.81 36.70
CA ILE A 11 -14.70 -19.90 35.69
C ILE A 11 -16.02 -20.66 35.35
N LEU A 12 -16.25 -20.91 34.02
CA LEU A 12 -17.21 -21.80 33.31
C LEU A 12 -18.67 -21.29 33.13
N ALA A 13 -19.45 -21.52 32.05
CA ALA A 13 -19.34 -22.15 30.72
C ALA A 13 -20.65 -21.93 29.91
N VAL A 14 -20.59 -21.81 28.57
CA VAL A 14 -21.64 -22.20 27.57
C VAL A 14 -20.90 -22.52 26.26
N ALA A 15 -20.52 -23.78 26.01
CA ALA A 15 -21.24 -24.82 25.26
C ALA A 15 -20.92 -24.85 23.74
N ALA A 16 -20.29 -25.95 23.34
CA ALA A 16 -19.87 -26.32 22.00
C ALA A 16 -21.03 -26.85 21.14
N ALA A 17 -20.90 -26.75 19.81
CA ALA A 17 -21.72 -27.50 18.86
C ALA A 17 -20.92 -27.92 17.62
N ALA A 18 -21.19 -29.16 17.19
CA ALA A 18 -20.95 -29.77 15.89
C ALA A 18 -19.54 -30.30 15.55
N CYS A 19 -19.30 -31.50 16.07
CA CYS A 19 -18.45 -32.56 15.53
C CYS A 19 -19.08 -33.18 14.26
N ALA A 20 -18.32 -33.36 13.17
CA ALA A 20 -18.70 -34.28 12.10
C ALA A 20 -17.48 -34.85 11.32
N SER A 21 -17.04 -36.03 11.77
CA SER A 21 -16.56 -37.16 10.96
C SER A 21 -15.27 -37.01 10.11
N ARG A 22 -14.21 -37.74 10.50
CA ARG A 22 -13.86 -39.06 9.92
C ARG A 22 -12.57 -39.62 10.56
N ARG A 23 -12.76 -40.73 11.27
CA ARG A 23 -11.85 -41.88 11.49
C ARG A 23 -10.33 -41.62 11.40
N CYS A 24 -9.67 -41.57 12.56
CA CYS A 24 -8.40 -42.25 12.77
C CYS A 24 -8.36 -42.77 14.21
N ARG A 25 -8.53 -44.08 14.34
CA ARG A 25 -8.41 -44.81 15.60
C ARG A 25 -6.93 -45.19 15.74
N CYS A 26 -6.14 -44.39 16.45
CA CYS A 26 -4.79 -44.77 16.84
C CYS A 26 -4.76 -45.04 18.35
N LEU A 27 -4.69 -46.33 18.67
CA LEU A 27 -4.29 -46.85 19.98
C LEU A 27 -2.91 -46.29 20.33
N TRP A 28 -2.79 -45.58 21.45
CA TRP A 28 -1.49 -45.30 22.05
C TRP A 28 -1.55 -45.49 23.56
N ARG A 29 -0.90 -46.58 24.01
CA ARG A 29 -0.43 -46.74 25.38
C ARG A 29 0.61 -45.65 25.65
N GLY A 30 0.60 -45.14 26.87
CA GLY A 30 1.22 -43.87 27.23
C GLY A 30 2.74 -43.79 27.04
N ARG A 31 3.21 -42.55 26.88
CA ARG A 31 4.15 -41.91 27.80
C ARG A 31 4.16 -40.41 27.51
N PHE A 32 4.13 -39.64 28.60
CA PHE A 32 4.20 -38.19 28.70
C PHE A 32 5.22 -37.56 27.73
N LEU A 33 4.78 -36.59 26.92
CA LEU A 33 5.64 -35.56 26.33
C LEU A 33 4.90 -34.22 26.28
N LEU A 34 5.70 -33.18 26.56
CA LEU A 34 5.35 -31.79 26.73
C LEU A 34 4.54 -31.20 25.56
N LEU A 35 3.52 -30.41 25.90
CA LEU A 35 2.81 -29.54 24.96
C LEU A 35 2.53 -28.20 25.63
N SER A 36 3.30 -27.18 25.24
CA SER A 36 2.71 -25.87 25.00
C SER A 36 3.52 -25.07 23.97
N ARG A 37 2.99 -25.11 22.74
CA ARG A 37 2.86 -23.99 21.79
C ARG A 37 4.10 -23.50 21.01
N SER A 38 4.16 -24.06 19.80
CA SER A 38 4.34 -23.40 18.49
C SER A 38 5.66 -22.72 18.12
N PRO A 39 6.50 -23.41 17.34
CA PRO A 39 7.40 -22.82 16.35
C PRO A 39 6.86 -23.11 14.93
N ALA A 40 6.12 -22.18 14.34
CA ALA A 40 5.89 -22.12 12.88
C ALA A 40 4.93 -20.97 12.56
N MET A 41 5.46 -19.77 12.35
CA MET A 41 4.76 -18.75 11.56
C MET A 41 5.79 -18.03 10.69
N CYS A 42 6.45 -18.84 9.86
CA CYS A 42 7.27 -18.42 8.71
C CYS A 42 7.08 -19.47 7.63
N ALA A 43 5.91 -19.48 7.01
CA ALA A 43 5.62 -20.07 5.71
C ALA A 43 4.20 -19.61 5.35
N ASP A 44 3.95 -19.40 4.07
CA ASP A 44 2.68 -18.96 3.47
C ASP A 44 2.56 -17.43 3.22
N SER A 45 3.60 -16.81 2.67
CA SER A 45 3.43 -15.62 1.81
C SER A 45 3.85 -15.84 0.35
N GLU A 46 4.23 -17.06 -0.04
CA GLU A 46 4.65 -17.42 -1.41
C GLU A 46 3.52 -17.92 -2.31
N ALA A 47 2.25 -17.72 -1.94
CA ALA A 47 1.10 -18.27 -2.68
C ALA A 47 0.14 -17.22 -3.24
N LEU A 48 0.64 -16.03 -3.62
CA LEU A 48 -0.09 -15.07 -4.46
C LEU A 48 0.72 -14.54 -5.65
N ALA A 49 1.90 -15.09 -5.91
CA ALA A 49 2.60 -14.89 -7.17
C ALA A 49 1.97 -15.77 -8.26
N GLY A 50 0.69 -15.53 -8.56
CA GLY A 50 0.13 -15.96 -9.83
C GLY A 50 0.97 -15.32 -10.93
N LYS A 51 1.51 -16.13 -11.84
CA LYS A 51 2.20 -15.63 -13.03
C LYS A 51 1.24 -14.64 -13.71
N PRO A 52 1.66 -13.40 -14.03
CA PRO A 52 0.74 -12.42 -14.61
C PRO A 52 0.10 -13.07 -15.83
N GLU A 53 -1.24 -13.13 -15.80
CA GLU A 53 -2.02 -13.59 -16.93
C GLU A 53 -1.60 -12.75 -18.14
N PRO A 54 -1.25 -13.38 -19.27
CA PRO A 54 -0.76 -12.64 -20.42
C PRO A 54 -1.84 -11.64 -20.84
N LEU A 55 -1.44 -10.36 -20.91
CA LEU A 55 -2.30 -9.26 -21.30
C LEU A 55 -3.05 -9.61 -22.61
N PRO A 56 -4.33 -9.20 -22.76
CA PRO A 56 -5.14 -9.56 -23.91
C PRO A 56 -4.40 -9.21 -25.20
N SER A 57 -4.18 -10.23 -26.02
CA SER A 57 -3.43 -10.17 -27.28
C SER A 57 -4.24 -9.45 -28.36
N SER A 58 -4.53 -8.16 -28.19
CA SER A 58 -4.95 -7.30 -29.30
C SER A 58 -3.69 -6.90 -30.07
N GLN A 59 -3.08 -7.87 -30.75
CA GLN A 59 -1.85 -7.67 -31.49
C GLN A 59 -2.17 -7.10 -32.87
N SER A 60 -2.23 -5.77 -32.94
CA SER A 60 -2.22 -5.03 -34.19
C SER A 60 -0.78 -4.61 -34.50
N GLY A 61 -0.04 -5.43 -35.24
CA GLY A 61 1.16 -5.07 -36.02
C GLY A 61 2.08 -3.96 -35.48
N VAL A 62 2.46 -3.99 -34.20
CA VAL A 62 3.40 -3.00 -33.66
C VAL A 62 4.82 -3.42 -34.03
N THR A 63 5.36 -2.85 -35.11
CA THR A 63 6.79 -2.91 -35.42
C THR A 63 7.51 -1.82 -34.64
N GLY A 64 8.04 -2.13 -33.45
CA GLY A 64 8.75 -1.17 -32.61
C GLY A 64 8.91 -1.63 -31.16
N CYS A 65 9.58 -0.81 -30.36
CA CYS A 65 9.63 -0.98 -28.90
C CYS A 65 8.27 -0.58 -28.30
N ILE A 66 7.73 -1.39 -27.39
CA ILE A 66 6.45 -1.12 -26.73
C ILE A 66 6.71 -0.25 -25.49
N GLY A 67 6.17 0.97 -25.48
CA GLY A 67 6.20 1.84 -24.31
C GLY A 67 5.22 1.38 -23.23
N VAL A 68 5.68 1.31 -21.98
CA VAL A 68 4.89 0.98 -20.79
C VAL A 68 5.05 2.12 -19.78
N VAL A 69 3.97 2.84 -19.49
CA VAL A 69 4.00 3.92 -18.49
C VAL A 69 3.35 3.44 -17.20
N LEU A 70 4.13 3.41 -16.12
CA LEU A 70 3.67 3.20 -14.76
C LEU A 70 3.09 4.52 -14.23
N LEU A 71 1.77 4.60 -14.23
CA LEU A 71 1.02 5.77 -13.80
C LEU A 71 0.70 5.72 -12.31
N ASN A 72 0.92 6.84 -11.63
CA ASN A 72 0.53 7.00 -10.22
C ASN A 72 0.28 8.49 -9.91
N ILE A 73 -0.25 8.81 -8.73
CA ILE A 73 -0.58 10.18 -8.34
C ILE A 73 0.67 11.03 -8.05
N GLY A 74 1.73 10.41 -7.51
CA GLY A 74 2.93 11.10 -7.08
C GLY A 74 2.96 11.38 -5.57
N THR A 75 3.90 12.22 -5.16
CA THR A 75 4.23 12.51 -3.77
C THR A 75 4.94 13.86 -3.68
N PRO A 76 4.83 14.60 -2.56
CA PRO A 76 5.54 15.85 -2.41
C PRO A 76 7.07 15.66 -2.52
N VAL A 77 7.76 16.69 -2.98
CA VAL A 77 9.23 16.68 -3.17
C VAL A 77 9.96 16.47 -1.84
N SER A 78 9.43 17.05 -0.75
CA SER A 78 9.92 16.84 0.60
C SER A 78 8.79 16.87 1.62
N THR A 79 9.14 16.73 2.90
CA THR A 79 8.20 16.85 4.03
C THR A 79 8.04 18.29 4.52
N SER A 80 8.64 19.26 3.83
CA SER A 80 8.46 20.68 4.13
C SER A 80 7.00 21.08 3.96
N LEU A 81 6.56 22.08 4.72
CA LEU A 81 5.18 22.58 4.63
C LEU A 81 4.86 23.09 3.22
N GLU A 82 5.82 23.76 2.60
CA GLU A 82 5.69 24.37 1.27
C GLU A 82 5.53 23.29 0.19
N ASP A 83 6.42 22.31 0.14
CA ASP A 83 6.36 21.23 -0.87
C ASP A 83 5.07 20.40 -0.74
N VAL A 84 4.61 20.17 0.50
CA VAL A 84 3.36 19.46 0.76
C VAL A 84 2.16 20.31 0.35
N ALA A 85 2.17 21.61 0.64
CA ALA A 85 1.11 22.51 0.22
C ALA A 85 1.03 22.62 -1.30
N ASP A 86 2.16 22.71 -2.00
CA ASP A 86 2.22 22.77 -3.46
C ASP A 86 1.73 21.47 -4.12
N TYR A 87 2.10 20.32 -3.56
CA TYR A 87 1.57 19.02 -3.98
C TYR A 87 0.05 18.95 -3.77
N LEU A 88 -0.44 19.27 -2.57
CA LEU A 88 -1.87 19.22 -2.26
C LEU A 88 -2.66 20.23 -3.08
N SER A 89 -2.10 21.40 -3.37
CA SER A 89 -2.75 22.40 -4.22
C SER A 89 -3.01 21.85 -5.61
N ARG A 90 -2.01 21.19 -6.23
CA ARG A 90 -2.18 20.53 -7.54
C ARG A 90 -3.21 19.40 -7.48
N PHE A 91 -3.11 18.54 -6.47
CA PHE A 91 -4.02 17.40 -6.30
C PHE A 91 -5.48 17.80 -6.10
N LEU A 92 -5.73 18.76 -5.20
CA LEU A 92 -7.09 19.17 -4.83
C LEU A 92 -7.71 20.15 -5.84
N SER A 93 -6.91 20.84 -6.65
CA SER A 93 -7.42 21.71 -7.71
C SER A 93 -8.01 20.92 -8.88
N ASP A 94 -7.65 19.65 -9.04
CA ASP A 94 -8.16 18.81 -10.14
C ASP A 94 -9.68 18.58 -10.02
N ASP A 95 -10.42 18.90 -11.08
CA ASP A 95 -11.87 18.72 -11.17
C ASP A 95 -12.29 17.24 -11.08
N ARG A 96 -11.39 16.31 -11.39
CA ARG A 96 -11.61 14.86 -11.24
C ARG A 96 -11.57 14.41 -9.78
N VAL A 97 -10.94 15.20 -8.90
CA VAL A 97 -10.83 14.90 -7.46
C VAL A 97 -11.91 15.64 -6.68
N ILE A 98 -12.09 16.94 -6.96
CA ILE A 98 -13.13 17.78 -6.34
C ILE A 98 -13.93 18.45 -7.44
N GLU A 99 -15.13 17.94 -7.69
CA GLU A 99 -16.09 18.52 -8.61
C GLU A 99 -16.90 19.60 -7.90
N MET A 100 -16.76 20.86 -8.34
CA MET A 100 -17.56 21.98 -7.86
C MET A 100 -17.93 22.88 -9.05
N LYS A 101 -19.19 23.29 -9.12
CA LYS A 101 -19.71 24.10 -10.24
C LYS A 101 -19.25 25.56 -10.22
N ASP A 102 -18.93 26.09 -9.05
CA ASP A 102 -18.47 27.46 -8.86
C ASP A 102 -16.94 27.48 -8.64
N PRO A 103 -16.15 27.96 -9.61
CA PRO A 103 -14.70 28.03 -9.50
C PRO A 103 -14.22 28.96 -8.37
N GLN A 104 -14.96 30.03 -8.06
CA GLN A 104 -14.57 30.97 -7.01
C GLN A 104 -14.76 30.35 -5.63
N ALA A 105 -15.93 29.75 -5.39
CA ALA A 105 -16.17 29.01 -4.16
C ALA A 105 -15.20 27.84 -3.99
N LYS A 106 -14.86 27.13 -5.09
CA LYS A 106 -13.83 26.06 -5.06
C LYS A 106 -12.50 26.62 -4.60
N GLN A 107 -12.03 27.72 -5.18
CA GLN A 107 -10.76 28.32 -4.81
C GLN A 107 -10.72 28.75 -3.33
N GLU A 108 -11.79 29.37 -2.82
CA GLU A 108 -11.87 29.77 -1.40
C GLU A 108 -11.79 28.57 -0.45
N ILE A 109 -12.50 27.50 -0.76
CA ILE A 109 -12.47 26.26 0.03
C ILE A 109 -11.09 25.62 -0.03
N LEU A 110 -10.48 25.55 -1.21
CA LEU A 110 -9.12 25.00 -1.38
C LEU A 110 -8.11 25.75 -0.52
N GLN A 111 -8.12 27.09 -0.55
CA GLN A 111 -7.23 27.90 0.27
C GLN A 111 -7.42 27.64 1.78
N ARG A 112 -8.67 27.42 2.22
CA ARG A 112 -8.98 27.06 3.62
C ARG A 112 -8.48 25.67 3.99
N ILE A 113 -8.63 24.70 3.08
CA ILE A 113 -8.16 23.32 3.27
C ILE A 113 -6.63 23.29 3.30
N LEU A 114 -5.95 23.98 2.39
CA LEU A 114 -4.48 23.99 2.35
C LEU A 114 -3.88 24.64 3.60
N ARG A 115 -4.44 25.75 4.09
CA ARG A 115 -3.93 26.41 5.31
C ARG A 115 -3.97 25.49 6.54
N SER A 116 -5.02 24.71 6.69
CA SER A 116 -5.23 23.87 7.88
C SER A 116 -4.73 22.43 7.71
N GLY A 117 -4.86 21.89 6.51
CA GLY A 117 -4.55 20.51 6.15
C GLY A 117 -3.07 20.29 5.87
N SER A 118 -2.37 21.23 5.23
CA SER A 118 -0.97 21.01 4.81
C SER A 118 -0.04 20.75 5.99
N ALA A 119 -0.24 21.44 7.13
CA ALA A 119 0.56 21.20 8.33
C ALA A 119 0.35 19.79 8.90
N LYS A 120 -0.90 19.32 8.93
CA LYS A 120 -1.23 17.97 9.40
C LYS A 120 -0.68 16.90 8.46
N SER A 121 -0.84 17.10 7.15
CA SER A 121 -0.32 16.19 6.13
C SER A 121 1.21 16.14 6.14
N ALA A 122 1.88 17.29 6.30
CA ALA A 122 3.35 17.32 6.39
C ALA A 122 3.86 16.48 7.56
N GLU A 123 3.20 16.55 8.72
CA GLU A 123 3.56 15.72 9.87
C GLU A 123 3.36 14.22 9.58
N SER A 124 2.26 13.85 8.92
CA SER A 124 2.06 12.47 8.48
C SER A 124 3.13 11.99 7.50
N TYR A 125 3.53 12.84 6.55
CA TYR A 125 4.61 12.50 5.61
C TYR A 125 5.94 12.29 6.34
N LYS A 126 6.27 13.11 7.34
CA LYS A 126 7.50 12.94 8.15
C LYS A 126 7.56 11.58 8.84
N GLN A 127 6.44 11.07 9.34
CA GLN A 127 6.39 9.79 10.05
C GLN A 127 6.79 8.59 9.18
N ILE A 128 6.57 8.68 7.87
CA ILE A 128 6.85 7.59 6.92
C ILE A 128 8.03 7.91 6.00
N TRP A 129 8.69 9.05 6.17
CA TRP A 129 9.72 9.52 5.25
C TRP A 129 11.02 8.74 5.43
N HIS A 130 11.55 8.19 4.34
CA HIS A 130 12.85 7.53 4.38
C HIS A 130 13.98 8.57 4.32
N PRO A 131 14.95 8.56 5.24
CA PRO A 131 16.00 9.60 5.31
C PRO A 131 16.81 9.78 4.03
N SER A 132 17.06 8.68 3.29
CA SER A 132 17.87 8.71 2.06
C SER A 132 17.09 8.50 0.76
N ARG A 133 15.90 7.90 0.83
CA ARG A 133 15.11 7.51 -0.36
C ARG A 133 13.86 8.37 -0.54
N GLY A 134 13.55 9.23 0.42
CA GLY A 134 12.37 10.06 0.39
C GLY A 134 11.08 9.28 0.60
N SER A 135 10.07 9.59 -0.22
CA SER A 135 8.75 9.00 -0.12
C SER A 135 8.74 7.49 -0.44
N PRO A 136 8.10 6.66 0.40
CA PRO A 136 7.86 5.24 0.11
C PRO A 136 7.20 4.97 -1.23
N LEU A 137 6.24 5.81 -1.62
CA LEU A 137 5.55 5.65 -2.91
C LEU A 137 6.53 5.79 -4.08
N LEU A 138 7.42 6.78 -4.01
CA LEU A 138 8.38 7.07 -5.08
C LEU A 138 9.35 5.91 -5.23
N PHE A 139 10.08 5.56 -4.18
CA PHE A 139 11.14 4.56 -4.31
C PHE A 139 10.60 3.15 -4.60
N HIS A 140 9.40 2.81 -4.12
CA HIS A 140 8.79 1.53 -4.49
C HIS A 140 8.32 1.51 -5.95
N THR A 141 7.87 2.66 -6.48
CA THR A 141 7.52 2.78 -7.90
C THR A 141 8.77 2.66 -8.78
N GLU A 142 9.90 3.24 -8.34
CA GLU A 142 11.20 3.09 -9.00
C GLU A 142 11.69 1.64 -8.99
N ASP A 143 11.65 0.97 -7.83
CA ASP A 143 12.03 -0.43 -7.69
C ASP A 143 11.15 -1.33 -8.58
N LEU A 144 9.84 -1.04 -8.64
CA LEU A 144 8.89 -1.75 -9.51
C LEU A 144 9.22 -1.53 -10.99
N ALA A 145 9.53 -0.30 -11.40
CA ALA A 145 9.90 0.00 -12.79
C ALA A 145 11.20 -0.71 -13.21
N VAL A 146 12.17 -0.83 -12.30
CA VAL A 146 13.40 -1.61 -12.52
C VAL A 146 13.07 -3.10 -12.67
N GLY A 147 12.26 -3.66 -11.77
CA GLY A 147 11.84 -5.05 -11.83
C GLY A 147 11.10 -5.36 -13.13
N LEU A 148 10.16 -4.50 -13.52
CA LEU A 148 9.37 -4.68 -14.73
C LEU A 148 10.22 -4.63 -16.00
N ARG A 149 11.20 -3.72 -16.09
CA ARG A 149 12.15 -3.68 -17.22
C ARG A 149 12.95 -4.98 -17.33
N ARG A 150 13.35 -5.55 -16.20
CA ARG A 150 14.11 -6.80 -16.18
C ARG A 150 13.26 -7.98 -16.70
N GLU A 151 12.00 -8.07 -16.27
CA GLU A 151 11.11 -9.16 -16.67
C GLU A 151 10.62 -9.03 -18.14
N LEU A 152 10.35 -7.82 -18.61
CA LEU A 152 9.86 -7.58 -19.98
C LEU A 152 10.97 -7.62 -21.05
N GLY A 153 12.20 -7.25 -20.67
CA GLY A 153 13.35 -7.23 -21.58
C GLY A 153 13.32 -6.07 -22.59
N LYS A 154 14.24 -6.10 -23.56
CA LYS A 154 14.57 -4.97 -24.45
C LYS A 154 13.47 -4.59 -25.46
N ALA A 155 12.44 -5.42 -25.61
CA ALA A 155 11.32 -5.11 -26.48
C ALA A 155 10.39 -4.04 -25.89
N TYR A 156 10.51 -3.77 -24.58
CA TYR A 156 9.67 -2.82 -23.86
C TYR A 156 10.50 -1.71 -23.26
N GLU A 157 9.94 -0.50 -23.27
CA GLU A 157 10.51 0.64 -22.58
C GLU A 157 9.58 1.09 -21.46
N VAL A 158 10.05 0.98 -20.22
CA VAL A 158 9.23 1.31 -19.04
C VAL A 158 9.59 2.70 -18.54
N ARG A 159 8.58 3.53 -18.30
CA ARG A 159 8.69 4.86 -17.72
C ARG A 159 7.73 5.02 -16.55
N ILE A 160 8.05 5.95 -15.66
CA ILE A 160 7.19 6.35 -14.55
C ILE A 160 6.58 7.70 -14.92
N GLY A 161 5.28 7.84 -14.74
CA GLY A 161 4.57 9.11 -14.94
C GLY A 161 3.66 9.39 -13.75
N PHE A 162 3.96 10.46 -13.01
CA PHE A 162 3.13 10.92 -11.92
C PHE A 162 2.18 12.03 -12.37
N GLN A 163 0.97 12.04 -11.82
CA GLN A 163 -0.04 13.04 -12.17
C GLN A 163 0.24 14.42 -11.55
N TYR A 164 0.73 14.46 -10.32
CA TYR A 164 0.93 15.70 -9.54
C TYR A 164 2.37 15.86 -9.03
N SER A 165 3.33 15.15 -9.63
CA SER A 165 4.73 15.14 -9.21
C SER A 165 5.62 14.85 -10.40
N GLU A 166 6.93 15.04 -10.22
CA GLU A 166 7.92 14.64 -11.23
C GLU A 166 8.45 13.23 -10.98
N PRO A 167 8.79 12.45 -12.02
CA PRO A 167 8.55 12.73 -13.45
C PRO A 167 7.06 12.74 -13.80
N SER A 168 6.60 13.75 -14.52
CA SER A 168 5.18 13.86 -14.91
C SER A 168 4.77 12.85 -15.98
N VAL A 169 3.46 12.59 -16.11
CA VAL A 169 2.92 11.78 -17.22
C VAL A 169 3.31 12.35 -18.57
N GLU A 170 3.29 13.67 -18.73
CA GLU A 170 3.68 14.35 -19.97
C GLU A 170 5.15 14.11 -20.30
N THR A 171 6.03 14.22 -19.30
CA THR A 171 7.45 13.92 -19.45
C THR A 171 7.69 12.45 -19.78
N ALA A 172 6.92 11.53 -19.21
CA ALA A 172 7.02 10.10 -19.51
C ALA A 172 6.58 9.75 -20.94
N LEU A 173 5.56 10.43 -21.47
CA LEU A 173 5.04 10.22 -22.82
C LEU A 173 5.90 10.86 -23.92
N ALA A 174 6.67 11.90 -23.58
CA ALA A 174 7.57 12.58 -24.52
C ALA A 174 8.89 11.83 -24.78
N GLN A 175 9.19 10.80 -23.98
CA GLN A 175 10.41 9.98 -24.04
C GLN A 175 10.19 8.70 -24.84
#